data_AF-A0A845AGU1-F1
#
_entry.id   AF-A0A845AGU1-F1
#
_cell.length_a   1.000
_cell.length_b   1.000
_cell.length_c   1.000
_cell.angle_alpha   90.00
_cell.angle_beta   90.00
_cell.angle_gamma   90.00
#
_symmetry.space_group_name_H-M   'P 1'
#
loop_
_entity.id
_entity.type
_entity.pdbx_description
1 polymer ?
#
loop_
_entity_poly.entity_id
_entity_poly.type
_entity_poly.pdbx_seq_one_letter_code
_entity_poly.pdbx_strand_id
1 'polypeptide(L)'
;MDSESKTTLPSELDAGHAARIVENINDLERDYRLAEGPMTEWLLSQIAATMRNALGDGYEVFRTDYTILIMTSDWKPTKRLGRGDAWLELMELTEDESGYTWLAAATGSGDTKMVLELMWRPGLIHTGEAIAADKAHAAKLEKIGFQRHEDTGKRWYIPFVIDRMQLAKGFSENDIDAALLPVKKAVEAIAAGKADLDQLIAKVQDTGKGA
;
A
#
# COMPACT_ATOMS: atom_id res chain seq x y z
N MET A 1 -12.16 56.64 21.86
CA MET A 1 -13.08 55.59 21.37
C MET A 1 -12.25 54.74 20.44
N ASP A 2 -11.68 53.66 20.96
CA ASP A 2 -10.93 52.70 20.17
C ASP A 2 -11.94 51.85 19.39
N SER A 3 -11.91 51.98 18.06
CA SER A 3 -12.57 51.01 17.19
C SER A 3 -11.71 49.75 17.21
N GLU A 4 -12.17 48.70 17.90
CA GLU A 4 -11.61 47.36 17.75
C GLU A 4 -11.57 47.03 16.25
N SER A 5 -10.36 46.96 15.68
CA SER A 5 -10.21 46.50 14.30
C SER A 5 -10.61 45.03 14.28
N LYS A 6 -11.77 44.72 13.72
CA LYS A 6 -12.16 43.33 13.46
C LYS A 6 -11.16 42.76 12.45
N THR A 7 -10.28 41.90 12.94
CA THR A 7 -9.39 41.12 12.09
C THR A 7 -10.27 40.23 11.21
N THR A 8 -10.26 40.46 9.91
CA THR A 8 -10.99 39.64 8.94
C THR A 8 -10.24 38.34 8.70
N LEU A 9 -10.98 37.25 8.49
CA LEU A 9 -10.39 35.96 8.10
C LEU A 9 -9.56 36.13 6.81
N PRO A 10 -8.43 35.41 6.68
CA PRO A 10 -7.72 35.27 5.42
C PRO A 10 -8.66 34.85 4.28
N SER A 11 -8.44 35.35 3.06
CA SER A 11 -9.29 35.06 1.89
C SER A 11 -9.34 33.58 1.50
N GLU A 12 -8.39 32.79 1.98
CA GLU A 12 -8.28 31.35 1.77
C GLU A 12 -9.26 30.55 2.67
N LEU A 13 -9.76 31.17 3.74
CA LEU A 13 -10.70 30.55 4.68
C LEU A 13 -12.13 31.02 4.40
N ASP A 14 -12.89 30.19 3.68
CA ASP A 14 -14.33 30.38 3.55
C ASP A 14 -14.98 30.35 4.94
N ALA A 15 -15.63 31.45 5.32
CA ALA A 15 -16.16 31.63 6.67
C ALA A 15 -17.25 30.60 7.02
N GLY A 16 -18.08 30.22 6.04
CA GLY A 16 -19.12 29.20 6.23
C GLY A 16 -18.50 27.82 6.47
N HIS A 17 -17.48 27.48 5.69
CA HIS A 17 -16.75 26.23 5.87
C HIS A 17 -16.02 26.17 7.20
N ALA A 18 -15.32 27.25 7.59
CA ALA A 18 -14.62 27.34 8.86
C ALA A 18 -15.57 27.19 10.06
N ALA A 19 -16.74 27.86 10.03
CA ALA A 19 -17.76 27.72 11.06
C ALA A 19 -18.25 26.26 11.18
N ARG A 20 -18.56 25.61 10.06
CA ARG A 20 -18.97 24.20 10.04
C ARG A 20 -17.91 23.27 10.64
N ILE A 21 -16.62 23.50 10.35
CA ILE A 21 -15.53 22.71 10.94
C ILE A 21 -15.50 22.90 12.46
N VAL A 22 -15.55 24.14 12.94
CA VAL A 22 -15.52 24.44 14.38
C VAL A 22 -16.72 23.85 15.11
N GLU A 23 -17.92 23.96 14.53
CA GLU A 23 -19.15 23.41 15.10
C GLU A 23 -19.12 21.87 15.23
N ASN A 24 -18.39 21.19 14.33
CA ASN A 24 -18.33 19.73 14.28
C ASN A 24 -16.96 19.17 14.71
N ILE A 25 -16.06 19.99 15.27
CA ILE A 25 -14.66 19.61 15.49
C ILE A 25 -14.50 18.35 16.34
N ASN A 26 -15.34 18.20 17.36
CA ASN A 26 -15.32 17.02 18.23
C ASN A 26 -15.69 15.73 17.48
N ASP A 27 -16.67 15.79 16.58
CA ASP A 27 -17.06 14.65 15.77
C ASP A 27 -15.98 14.33 14.73
N LEU A 28 -15.41 15.35 14.07
CA LEU A 28 -14.29 15.18 13.13
C LEU A 28 -13.08 14.51 13.79
N GLU A 29 -12.68 14.94 14.99
CA GLU A 29 -11.58 14.32 15.73
C GLU A 29 -11.89 12.89 16.17
N ARG A 30 -13.13 12.62 16.61
CA ARG A 30 -13.55 11.27 17.01
C ARG A 30 -13.53 10.33 15.81
N ASP A 31 -14.10 10.77 14.69
CA ASP A 31 -14.19 9.98 13.46
C ASP A 31 -12.80 9.73 12.88
N TYR A 32 -11.90 10.73 12.95
CA TYR A 32 -10.48 10.54 12.60
C TYR A 32 -9.82 9.46 13.47
N ARG A 33 -9.94 9.52 14.81
CA ARG A 33 -9.36 8.50 15.70
C ARG A 33 -9.91 7.10 15.43
N LEU A 34 -11.20 7.00 15.09
CA LEU A 34 -11.83 5.73 14.74
C LEU A 34 -11.29 5.18 13.40
N ALA A 35 -11.12 6.07 12.41
CA ALA A 35 -10.57 5.74 11.11
C ALA A 35 -9.09 5.32 11.19
N GLU A 36 -8.26 6.07 11.90
CA GLU A 36 -6.83 5.81 12.08
C GLU A 36 -6.56 4.52 12.87
N GLY A 37 -7.33 4.26 13.93
CA GLY A 37 -7.10 3.11 14.81
C GLY A 37 -7.97 1.91 14.45
N PRO A 38 -9.10 1.68 15.13
CA PRO A 38 -9.85 0.42 15.04
C PRO A 38 -10.29 0.03 13.62
N MET A 39 -10.75 0.97 12.81
CA MET A 39 -11.21 0.65 11.44
C MET A 39 -10.05 0.24 10.53
N THR A 40 -8.91 0.91 10.64
CA THR A 40 -7.69 0.56 9.92
C THR A 40 -7.17 -0.82 10.35
N GLU A 41 -7.10 -1.09 11.66
CA GLU A 41 -6.65 -2.38 12.18
C GLU A 41 -7.51 -3.54 11.67
N TRP A 42 -8.83 -3.33 11.68
CA TRP A 42 -9.77 -4.31 11.14
C TRP A 42 -9.60 -4.47 9.62
N LEU A 43 -9.55 -3.37 8.85
CA LEU A 43 -9.35 -3.41 7.40
C LEU A 43 -8.07 -4.15 7.02
N LEU A 44 -6.94 -3.82 7.64
CA LEU A 44 -5.66 -4.49 7.40
C LEU A 44 -5.72 -5.98 7.75
N SER A 45 -6.45 -6.35 8.80
CA SER A 45 -6.67 -7.76 9.15
C SER A 45 -7.47 -8.49 8.07
N GLN A 46 -8.50 -7.86 7.51
CA GLN A 46 -9.28 -8.43 6.40
C GLN A 46 -8.45 -8.53 5.12
N ILE A 47 -7.70 -7.48 4.77
CA ILE A 47 -6.75 -7.49 3.65
C ILE A 47 -5.75 -8.65 3.78
N ALA A 48 -5.14 -8.83 4.96
CA ALA A 48 -4.20 -9.93 5.20
C ALA A 48 -4.87 -11.31 5.04
N ALA A 49 -6.11 -11.47 5.50
CA ALA A 49 -6.87 -12.71 5.34
C ALA A 49 -7.19 -12.98 3.86
N THR A 50 -7.65 -11.96 3.11
CA THR A 50 -7.87 -12.06 1.67
C THR A 50 -6.59 -12.44 0.92
N MET A 51 -5.46 -11.82 1.26
CA MET A 51 -4.16 -12.15 0.67
C MET A 51 -3.77 -13.61 0.91
N ARG A 52 -3.90 -14.11 2.14
CA ARG A 52 -3.59 -15.51 2.49
C ARG A 52 -4.44 -16.49 1.68
N ASN A 53 -5.73 -16.22 1.58
CA ASN A 53 -6.66 -17.11 0.88
C ASN A 53 -6.44 -17.11 -0.64
N ALA A 54 -5.91 -16.02 -1.21
CA ALA A 54 -5.73 -15.87 -2.65
C ALA A 54 -4.36 -16.36 -3.18
N LEU A 55 -3.28 -16.29 -2.38
CA LEU A 55 -1.93 -16.66 -2.84
C LEU A 55 -1.72 -18.17 -3.04
N GLY A 56 -2.45 -19.00 -2.29
CA GLY A 56 -2.23 -20.45 -2.26
C GLY A 56 -0.90 -20.85 -1.61
N ASP A 57 -0.49 -22.10 -1.85
CA ASP A 57 0.72 -22.68 -1.24
C ASP A 57 2.01 -22.03 -1.78
N GLY A 58 3.02 -21.91 -0.91
CA GLY A 58 4.34 -21.40 -1.27
C GLY A 58 4.58 -19.93 -0.94
N TYR A 59 3.53 -19.20 -0.53
CA TYR A 59 3.66 -17.87 0.06
C TYR A 59 3.30 -17.87 1.53
N GLU A 60 3.93 -16.98 2.28
CA GLU A 60 3.65 -16.67 3.68
C GLU A 60 3.24 -15.20 3.77
N VAL A 61 2.08 -14.93 4.39
CA VAL A 61 1.59 -13.55 4.64
C VAL A 61 1.75 -13.20 6.10
N PHE A 62 2.67 -12.28 6.37
CA PHE A 62 2.98 -11.80 7.71
C PHE A 62 2.38 -10.41 7.93
N ARG A 63 1.68 -10.25 9.04
CA ARG A 63 1.28 -8.92 9.51
C ARG A 63 2.29 -8.46 10.55
N THR A 64 2.79 -7.25 10.38
CA THR A 64 3.59 -6.53 11.37
C THR A 64 2.73 -5.42 11.98
N ASP A 65 3.28 -4.70 12.96
CA ASP A 65 2.59 -3.55 13.56
C ASP A 65 2.35 -2.39 12.58
N TYR A 66 3.07 -2.37 11.45
CA TYR A 66 3.07 -1.24 10.51
C TYR A 66 2.53 -1.59 9.12
N THR A 67 2.54 -2.86 8.74
CA THR A 67 2.24 -3.28 7.36
C THR A 67 2.05 -4.80 7.24
N ILE A 68 1.65 -5.27 6.05
CA ILE A 68 1.53 -6.65 5.63
C ILE A 68 2.64 -6.98 4.63
N LEU A 69 3.31 -8.11 4.85
CA LEU A 69 4.37 -8.65 4.00
C LEU A 69 3.90 -9.95 3.35
N ILE A 70 4.23 -10.14 2.08
CA ILE A 70 4.14 -11.42 1.37
C ILE A 70 5.55 -11.89 1.07
N MET A 71 5.87 -13.09 1.55
CA MET A 71 7.18 -13.71 1.43
C MET A 71 7.06 -15.12 0.87
N THR A 72 8.16 -15.68 0.40
CA THR A 72 8.29 -17.12 0.13
C THR A 72 9.66 -17.60 0.57
N SER A 73 9.79 -18.89 0.88
CA SER A 73 11.07 -19.50 1.24
C SER A 73 12.13 -19.34 0.16
N ASP A 74 11.70 -19.32 -1.10
CA ASP A 74 12.59 -19.30 -2.27
C ASP A 74 13.29 -17.94 -2.44
N TRP A 75 12.72 -16.88 -1.85
CA TRP A 75 13.27 -15.53 -1.90
C TRP A 75 14.17 -15.23 -0.69
N LYS A 76 14.42 -16.20 0.20
CA LYS A 76 15.26 -16.00 1.38
C LYS A 76 16.75 -16.06 1.00
N PRO A 77 17.63 -15.27 1.66
CA PRO A 77 19.06 -15.42 1.46
C PRO A 77 19.50 -16.80 1.91
N THR A 78 20.39 -17.42 1.15
CA THR A 78 20.99 -18.74 1.46
C THR A 78 21.69 -18.83 2.82
N LYS A 79 21.86 -17.73 3.58
CA LYS A 79 22.73 -17.66 4.78
C LYS A 79 22.24 -16.82 5.98
N ARG A 80 21.06 -16.17 5.98
CA ARG A 80 20.63 -15.31 7.13
C ARG A 80 19.13 -15.40 7.46
N LEU A 81 18.80 -15.25 8.75
CA LEU A 81 17.44 -15.07 9.25
C LEU A 81 16.99 -13.62 8.97
N GLY A 82 15.85 -13.42 8.29
CA GLY A 82 15.31 -12.09 7.93
C GLY A 82 14.18 -12.15 6.89
N ARG A 83 13.69 -10.97 6.44
CA ARG A 83 12.59 -10.77 5.46
C ARG A 83 12.85 -11.31 4.04
N GLY A 84 13.99 -11.95 3.80
CA GLY A 84 14.41 -12.43 2.49
C GLY A 84 15.29 -11.43 1.72
N ASP A 85 15.74 -11.83 0.54
CA ASP A 85 16.41 -10.97 -0.44
C ASP A 85 15.39 -10.07 -1.17
N ALA A 86 14.14 -10.54 -1.27
CA ALA A 86 12.99 -9.82 -1.80
C ALA A 86 11.70 -10.20 -1.06
N TRP A 87 10.73 -9.30 -1.04
CA TRP A 87 9.36 -9.53 -0.53
C TRP A 87 8.38 -8.57 -1.21
N LEU A 88 7.08 -8.81 -1.05
CA LEU A 88 6.07 -7.80 -1.35
C LEU A 88 5.59 -7.16 -0.06
N GLU A 89 5.44 -5.84 -0.05
CA GLU A 89 5.02 -5.07 1.14
C GLU A 89 3.80 -4.22 0.79
N LEU A 90 2.79 -4.23 1.65
CA LEU A 90 1.67 -3.30 1.54
C LEU A 90 2.17 -1.91 1.92
N MET A 91 2.09 -0.97 1.00
CA MET A 91 2.59 0.37 1.19
C MET A 91 1.50 1.39 0.91
N GLU A 92 1.61 2.53 1.57
CA GLU A 92 0.98 3.76 1.15
C GLU A 92 1.98 4.56 0.32
N LEU A 93 1.54 5.02 -0.84
CA LEU A 93 2.24 6.04 -1.62
C LEU A 93 1.46 7.35 -1.50
N THR A 94 2.14 8.42 -1.14
CA THR A 94 1.60 9.77 -1.04
C THR A 94 2.68 10.77 -1.42
N GLU A 95 2.29 11.88 -2.05
CA GLU A 95 3.18 13.02 -2.31
C GLU A 95 3.27 13.97 -1.11
N ASP A 96 2.31 13.89 -0.19
CA ASP A 96 2.24 14.71 1.02
C ASP A 96 2.59 13.86 2.26
N GLU A 97 3.51 14.36 3.08
CA GLU A 97 3.92 13.72 4.34
C GLU A 97 2.92 14.00 5.49
N SER A 98 1.92 14.84 5.25
CA SER A 98 0.86 15.15 6.21
C SER A 98 -0.02 13.92 6.45
N GLY A 99 -0.28 13.60 7.73
CA GLY A 99 -0.86 12.31 8.13
C GLY A 99 -2.18 11.95 7.42
N TYR A 100 -2.15 10.82 6.72
CA TYR A 100 -3.33 10.14 6.18
C TYR A 100 -3.59 8.85 6.93
N THR A 101 -4.80 8.32 6.75
CA THR A 101 -5.16 7.01 7.31
C THR A 101 -5.01 5.95 6.23
N TRP A 102 -4.75 4.71 6.63
CA TRP A 102 -4.79 3.57 5.71
C TRP A 102 -6.14 3.43 4.98
N LEU A 103 -7.24 3.92 5.56
CA LEU A 103 -8.54 4.02 4.89
C LEU A 103 -8.52 5.00 3.71
N ALA A 104 -7.84 6.14 3.86
CA ALA A 104 -7.66 7.09 2.77
C ALA A 104 -6.86 6.45 1.62
N ALA A 105 -5.72 5.83 1.95
CA ALA A 105 -4.89 5.11 0.98
C ALA A 105 -5.66 3.98 0.28
N ALA A 106 -6.40 3.18 1.04
CA ALA A 106 -7.20 2.07 0.54
C ALA A 106 -8.27 2.52 -0.46
N THR A 107 -8.87 3.69 -0.21
CA THR A 107 -9.95 4.24 -1.05
C THR A 107 -9.46 5.18 -2.14
N GLY A 108 -8.14 5.42 -2.23
CA GLY A 108 -7.55 6.38 -3.17
C GLY A 108 -8.06 7.80 -2.93
N SER A 109 -8.23 8.18 -1.67
CA SER A 109 -8.71 9.52 -1.30
C SER A 109 -7.55 10.52 -1.29
N GLY A 110 -7.75 11.68 -1.92
CA GLY A 110 -6.67 12.66 -2.13
C GLY A 110 -5.61 12.11 -3.09
N ASP A 111 -4.35 12.37 -2.79
CA ASP A 111 -3.21 11.93 -3.60
C ASP A 111 -2.59 10.60 -3.09
N THR A 112 -3.27 9.93 -2.15
CA THR A 112 -2.82 8.67 -1.56
C THR A 112 -3.17 7.45 -2.42
N LYS A 113 -2.31 6.43 -2.41
CA LYS A 113 -2.49 5.15 -3.10
C LYS A 113 -2.05 4.01 -2.20
N MET A 114 -2.91 3.02 -2.01
CA MET A 114 -2.52 1.73 -1.44
C MET A 114 -1.96 0.82 -2.53
N VAL A 115 -0.80 0.22 -2.28
CA VAL A 115 -0.09 -0.61 -3.25
C VAL A 115 0.55 -1.84 -2.60
N LEU A 116 0.76 -2.90 -3.39
CA LEU A 116 1.71 -3.97 -3.06
C LEU A 116 3.02 -3.72 -3.81
N GLU A 117 4.07 -3.38 -3.10
CA GLU A 117 5.38 -3.04 -3.68
C GLU A 117 6.36 -4.21 -3.63
N LEU A 118 7.12 -4.41 -4.72
CA LEU A 118 8.26 -5.31 -4.74
C LEU A 118 9.47 -4.66 -4.08
N MET A 119 9.84 -5.20 -2.93
CA MET A 119 10.93 -4.71 -2.09
C MET A 119 12.17 -5.59 -2.20
N TRP A 120 13.33 -4.96 -2.07
CA TRP A 120 14.63 -5.63 -2.05
C TRP A 120 15.32 -5.38 -0.71
N ARG A 121 16.07 -6.37 -0.21
CA ARG A 121 16.86 -6.14 1.00
C ARG A 121 17.93 -5.05 0.79
N PRO A 122 18.36 -4.38 1.87
CA PRO A 122 19.55 -3.54 1.83
C PRO A 122 20.75 -4.29 1.22
N GLY A 123 21.38 -3.67 0.22
CA GLY A 123 22.49 -4.24 -0.56
C GLY A 123 22.08 -4.93 -1.87
N LEU A 124 20.79 -5.24 -2.08
CA LEU A 124 20.29 -5.70 -3.38
C LEU A 124 19.44 -4.65 -4.10
N ILE A 125 19.08 -3.54 -3.45
CA ILE A 125 18.20 -2.49 -4.00
C ILE A 125 18.63 -2.08 -5.42
N HIS A 126 19.86 -1.59 -5.61
CA HIS A 126 20.30 -1.11 -6.92
C HIS A 126 20.35 -2.21 -7.99
N THR A 127 20.77 -3.42 -7.61
CA THR A 127 20.81 -4.57 -8.51
C THR A 127 19.39 -5.01 -8.90
N GLY A 128 18.47 -5.04 -7.93
CA GLY A 128 17.07 -5.36 -8.10
C GLY A 128 16.36 -4.36 -9.01
N GLU A 129 16.51 -3.06 -8.74
CA GLU A 129 15.99 -1.97 -9.57
C GLU A 129 16.51 -2.06 -11.01
N ALA A 130 17.82 -2.27 -11.19
CA ALA A 130 18.43 -2.35 -12.52
C ALA A 130 17.94 -3.55 -13.34
N ILE A 131 17.82 -4.73 -12.71
CA ILE A 131 17.36 -5.95 -13.41
C ILE A 131 15.86 -5.88 -13.67
N ALA A 132 15.05 -5.44 -12.69
CA ALA A 132 13.62 -5.25 -12.88
C ALA A 132 13.33 -4.21 -13.97
N ALA A 133 14.27 -3.29 -14.21
CA ALA A 133 14.18 -2.28 -15.24
C ALA A 133 14.52 -2.73 -16.67
N ASP A 134 15.15 -3.89 -16.83
CA ASP A 134 15.45 -4.47 -18.14
C ASP A 134 14.16 -4.85 -18.87
N LYS A 135 14.12 -4.65 -20.19
CA LYS A 135 12.94 -4.80 -21.04
C LYS A 135 12.26 -6.16 -20.87
N ALA A 136 13.03 -7.23 -20.75
CA ALA A 136 12.48 -8.57 -20.61
C ALA A 136 11.78 -8.79 -19.26
N HIS A 137 12.36 -8.26 -18.18
CA HIS A 137 11.81 -8.40 -16.82
C HIS A 137 10.67 -7.41 -16.58
N ALA A 138 10.81 -6.17 -17.05
CA ALA A 138 9.78 -5.15 -17.02
C ALA A 138 8.49 -5.65 -17.67
N ALA A 139 8.56 -6.21 -18.87
CA ALA A 139 7.38 -6.74 -19.57
C ALA A 139 6.68 -7.88 -18.81
N LYS A 140 7.44 -8.70 -18.07
CA LYS A 140 6.88 -9.75 -17.21
C LYS A 140 6.19 -9.17 -15.99
N LEU A 141 6.82 -8.20 -15.32
CA LEU A 141 6.23 -7.48 -14.20
C LEU A 141 4.94 -6.75 -14.59
N GLU A 142 4.94 -6.05 -15.73
CA GLU A 142 3.77 -5.38 -16.29
C GLU A 142 2.63 -6.37 -16.59
N LYS A 143 2.95 -7.55 -17.12
CA LYS A 143 1.96 -8.61 -17.37
C LYS A 143 1.31 -9.13 -16.08
N ILE A 144 2.05 -9.13 -14.97
CA ILE A 144 1.53 -9.49 -13.64
C ILE A 144 0.68 -8.35 -13.05
N GLY A 145 0.79 -7.13 -13.58
CA GLY A 145 0.06 -5.95 -13.13
C GLY A 145 0.90 -4.96 -12.33
N PHE A 146 2.21 -5.16 -12.24
CA PHE A 146 3.11 -4.17 -11.65
C PHE A 146 3.20 -2.94 -12.56
N GLN A 147 3.27 -1.78 -11.94
CA GLN A 147 3.53 -0.49 -12.54
C GLN A 147 4.82 0.05 -11.98
N ARG A 148 5.53 0.84 -12.79
CA ARG A 148 6.68 1.62 -12.31
C ARG A 148 6.19 2.85 -11.59
N HIS A 149 6.84 3.15 -10.48
CA HIS A 149 6.66 4.41 -9.79
C HIS A 149 7.02 5.57 -10.71
N GLU A 150 6.07 6.49 -10.87
CA GLU A 150 6.15 7.56 -11.86
C GLU A 150 7.33 8.50 -11.57
N ASP A 151 7.56 8.86 -10.30
CA ASP A 151 8.64 9.79 -9.93
C ASP A 151 10.05 9.19 -9.95
N THR A 152 10.19 7.95 -9.47
CA THR A 152 11.53 7.35 -9.33
C THR A 152 11.91 6.50 -10.54
N GLY A 153 10.95 5.97 -11.28
CA GLY A 153 11.14 5.01 -12.37
C GLY A 153 11.77 3.66 -11.96
N LYS A 154 12.02 3.46 -10.66
CA LYS A 154 12.84 2.36 -10.11
C LYS A 154 12.04 1.36 -9.30
N ARG A 155 11.03 1.85 -8.56
CA ARG A 155 10.16 1.04 -7.71
C ARG A 155 9.04 0.43 -8.55
N TRP A 156 8.63 -0.79 -8.21
CA TRP A 156 7.59 -1.53 -8.90
C TRP A 156 6.50 -1.93 -7.92
N TYR A 157 5.25 -1.62 -8.24
CA TYR A 157 4.12 -1.95 -7.36
C TYR A 157 2.86 -2.32 -8.12
N ILE A 158 1.96 -3.07 -7.50
CA ILE A 158 0.59 -3.28 -8.01
C ILE A 158 -0.34 -2.36 -7.21
N PRO A 159 -0.93 -1.32 -7.82
CA PRO A 159 -1.91 -0.49 -7.14
C PRO A 159 -3.27 -1.19 -7.11
N PHE A 160 -4.04 -0.92 -6.06
CA PHE A 160 -5.45 -1.27 -6.02
C PHE A 160 -6.22 -0.24 -5.19
N VAL A 161 -7.45 0.01 -5.62
CA VAL A 161 -8.36 0.95 -4.97
C VAL A 161 -9.61 0.20 -4.57
N ILE A 162 -9.95 0.27 -3.29
CA ILE A 162 -11.19 -0.24 -2.74
C ILE A 162 -12.28 0.81 -2.97
N ASP A 163 -13.37 0.42 -3.61
CA ASP A 163 -14.51 1.31 -3.80
C ASP A 163 -15.08 1.74 -2.44
N ARG A 164 -15.13 3.06 -2.21
CA ARG A 164 -15.56 3.62 -0.92
C ARG A 164 -16.99 3.24 -0.53
N MET A 165 -17.89 3.06 -1.50
CA MET A 165 -19.28 2.70 -1.24
C MET A 165 -19.39 1.22 -0.88
N GLN A 166 -18.64 0.35 -1.55
CA GLN A 166 -18.53 -1.06 -1.18
C GLN A 166 -17.89 -1.23 0.19
N LEU A 167 -16.86 -0.44 0.51
CA LEU A 167 -16.22 -0.47 1.83
C LEU A 167 -17.18 -0.03 2.93
N ALA A 168 -17.88 1.10 2.74
CA ALA A 168 -18.88 1.58 3.68
C ALA A 168 -20.01 0.55 3.89
N LYS A 169 -20.48 -0.06 2.81
CA LYS A 169 -21.45 -1.16 2.86
C LYS A 169 -20.90 -2.33 3.68
N GLY A 170 -19.65 -2.73 3.43
CA GLY A 170 -19.05 -3.85 4.16
C GLY A 170 -18.84 -3.60 5.64
N PHE A 171 -18.56 -2.37 6.07
CA PHE A 171 -18.60 -2.00 7.49
C PHE A 171 -20.02 -2.09 8.07
N SER A 172 -21.03 -1.64 7.32
CA SER A 172 -22.43 -1.66 7.80
C SER A 172 -23.04 -3.05 7.90
N GLU A 173 -22.63 -3.97 7.01
CA GLU A 173 -23.14 -5.33 6.92
C GLU A 173 -22.22 -6.36 7.59
N ASN A 174 -21.02 -5.94 8.03
CA ASN A 174 -19.95 -6.80 8.52
C ASN A 174 -19.54 -7.89 7.50
N ASP A 175 -19.54 -7.54 6.22
CA ASP A 175 -19.14 -8.37 5.08
C ASP A 175 -18.38 -7.51 4.06
N ILE A 176 -17.05 -7.66 4.02
CA ILE A 176 -16.17 -6.82 3.19
C ILE A 176 -15.73 -7.49 1.89
N ASP A 177 -16.18 -8.73 1.61
CA ASP A 177 -15.62 -9.54 0.53
C ASP A 177 -15.74 -8.86 -0.84
N ALA A 178 -16.87 -8.20 -1.09
CA ALA A 178 -17.10 -7.45 -2.32
C ALA A 178 -16.13 -6.25 -2.46
N ALA A 179 -15.83 -5.57 -1.35
CA ALA A 179 -14.92 -4.43 -1.33
C ALA A 179 -13.45 -4.86 -1.54
N LEU A 180 -13.05 -6.03 -1.04
CA LEU A 180 -11.68 -6.55 -1.17
C LEU A 180 -11.40 -7.28 -2.49
N LEU A 181 -12.35 -7.32 -3.42
CA LEU A 181 -12.12 -7.93 -4.73
C LEU A 181 -10.89 -7.37 -5.49
N PRO A 182 -10.59 -6.06 -5.47
CA PRO A 182 -9.36 -5.52 -6.08
C PRO A 182 -8.08 -6.08 -5.45
N VAL A 183 -8.06 -6.23 -4.11
CA VAL A 183 -6.95 -6.85 -3.37
C VAL A 183 -6.78 -8.29 -3.81
N LYS A 184 -7.88 -9.06 -3.81
CA LYS A 184 -7.87 -10.46 -4.24
C LYS A 184 -7.30 -10.61 -5.65
N LYS A 185 -7.73 -9.78 -6.60
CA LYS A 185 -7.25 -9.83 -8.00
C LYS A 185 -5.76 -9.52 -8.12
N ALA A 186 -5.28 -8.50 -7.42
CA ALA A 186 -3.84 -8.16 -7.40
C ALA A 186 -3.00 -9.35 -6.92
N VAL A 187 -3.48 -10.01 -5.86
CA VAL A 187 -2.83 -11.15 -5.24
C VAL A 187 -2.89 -12.41 -6.11
N GLU A 188 -4.03 -12.68 -6.75
CA GLU A 188 -4.18 -13.78 -7.71
C GLU A 188 -3.24 -13.60 -8.91
N ALA A 189 -3.02 -12.37 -9.36
CA ALA A 189 -2.07 -12.07 -10.43
C ALA A 189 -0.62 -12.35 -9.99
N ILE A 190 -0.25 -12.00 -8.75
CA ILE A 190 1.05 -12.36 -8.15
C ILE A 190 1.22 -13.89 -8.13
N ALA A 191 0.22 -14.63 -7.64
CA ALA A 191 0.28 -16.08 -7.57
C ALA A 191 0.45 -16.71 -8.97
N ALA A 192 -0.31 -16.24 -9.96
CA ALA A 192 -0.18 -16.67 -11.35
C ALA A 192 1.19 -16.30 -11.97
N GLY A 193 1.78 -15.19 -11.52
CA GLY A 193 3.07 -14.67 -11.95
C GLY A 193 4.29 -15.24 -11.22
N LYS A 194 4.11 -16.18 -10.27
CA LYS A 194 5.18 -16.67 -9.39
C LYS A 194 6.45 -17.08 -10.15
N ALA A 195 6.32 -17.83 -11.23
CA ALA A 195 7.48 -18.30 -11.99
C ALA A 195 8.33 -17.16 -12.58
N ASP A 196 7.69 -16.08 -13.01
CA ASP A 196 8.39 -14.90 -13.54
C ASP A 196 9.05 -14.08 -12.41
N LEU A 197 8.39 -13.97 -11.25
CA LEU A 197 8.96 -13.35 -10.05
C LEU A 197 10.17 -14.14 -9.53
N ASP A 198 10.06 -15.47 -9.43
CA ASP A 198 11.14 -16.34 -8.99
C ASP A 198 12.37 -16.21 -9.89
N GLN A 199 12.17 -16.15 -11.22
CA GLN A 199 13.26 -15.95 -12.18
C GLN A 199 13.94 -14.59 -12.01
N LEU A 200 13.16 -13.52 -11.84
CA LEU A 200 13.69 -12.18 -11.60
C LEU A 200 14.54 -12.16 -10.31
N ILE A 201 14.00 -12.69 -9.22
CA ILE A 201 14.65 -12.65 -7.90
C ILE A 201 15.91 -13.52 -7.90
N ALA A 202 15.87 -14.72 -8.50
CA ALA A 202 17.06 -15.54 -8.66
C ALA A 202 18.17 -14.82 -9.45
N LYS A 203 17.79 -14.11 -10.53
CA LYS A 203 18.74 -13.32 -11.32
C LYS A 203 19.38 -12.19 -10.52
N VAL A 204 18.61 -11.52 -9.66
CA VAL A 204 19.11 -10.49 -8.73
C VAL A 204 20.06 -11.09 -7.71
N GLN A 205 19.70 -12.22 -7.10
CA GLN A 205 20.53 -12.92 -6.12
C GLN A 205 21.85 -13.37 -6.71
N ASP A 206 21.85 -13.93 -7.92
CA ASP A 206 23.08 -14.42 -8.56
C ASP A 206 23.99 -13.27 -8.99
N THR A 207 23.41 -12.17 -9.48
CA THR A 207 24.19 -10.98 -9.83
C THR A 207 24.76 -10.31 -8.59
N GLY A 208 24.00 -10.24 -7.49
CA GLY A 208 24.42 -9.64 -6.22
C GLY A 208 25.45 -10.46 -5.42
N LYS A 209 25.68 -11.74 -5.75
CA LYS A 209 26.76 -12.56 -5.16
C LYS A 209 28.12 -12.29 -5.81
N GLY A 210 28.14 -11.73 -7.02
CA GLY A 210 29.36 -11.46 -7.80
C GLY A 210 29.87 -10.02 -7.70
N ALA A 211 29.19 -9.17 -6.93
CA ALA A 211 29.58 -7.79 -6.60
C ALA A 211 30.16 -7.73 -5.19
#